data_AF-A0A921MTQ2-F1
#
_entry.id   AF-A0A921MTQ2-F1
#
_cell.length_a   1.000
_cell.length_b   1.000
_cell.length_c   1.000
_cell.angle_alpha   90.00
_cell.angle_beta   90.00
_cell.angle_gamma   90.00
#
_symmetry.space_group_name_H-M   'P 1'
#
loop_
_entity.id
_entity.type
_entity.pdbx_description
1 polymer ?
#
loop_
_entity_poly.entity_id
_entity_poly.type
_entity_poly.pdbx_seq_one_letter_code
_entity_poly.pdbx_strand_id
1 'polypeptide(L)'
;MTPDPSPHTADGPAPLALTVVLAHLDVADSEDVLRSLAGRLLDAGAVTVDFPEALRARERTYPTGLPTPVPTAIPHADPEHVLTPGLALATLARPVPFGEMGTRDGTVDVRLVAMPLLTDAREHLEALQRLMGLLSDEAAVQDLLDATDDQQLRERAEVRLAAAALPRAASGRRDARGLAETDGAGGADGTSGTGA
;
A
#
# COMPACT_ATOMS: atom_id res chain seq x y z
N MET A 1 33.13 -23.17 13.42
CA MET A 1 32.74 -22.64 12.11
C MET A 1 31.37 -23.23 11.80
N THR A 2 30.34 -22.56 12.28
CA THR A 2 28.95 -22.96 12.05
C THR A 2 28.63 -22.63 10.59
N PRO A 3 28.09 -23.56 9.78
CA PRO A 3 27.70 -23.19 8.43
C PRO A 3 26.61 -22.12 8.48
N ASP A 4 26.84 -21.07 7.72
CA ASP A 4 25.91 -20.00 7.38
C ASP A 4 24.62 -20.65 6.81
N PRO A 5 23.42 -20.34 7.33
CA PRO A 5 22.20 -20.87 6.73
C PRO A 5 22.07 -20.34 5.30
N SER A 6 22.05 -21.27 4.35
CA SER A 6 21.90 -20.99 2.92
C SER A 6 20.69 -20.08 2.64
N PRO A 7 20.75 -19.22 1.61
CA PRO A 7 19.64 -18.37 1.23
C PRO A 7 18.43 -19.27 0.93
N HIS A 8 17.37 -19.10 1.71
CA HIS A 8 16.08 -19.70 1.42
C HIS A 8 15.68 -19.24 0.02
N THR A 9 15.59 -20.16 -0.93
CA THR A 9 15.09 -19.87 -2.28
C THR A 9 13.67 -19.35 -2.14
N ALA A 10 13.48 -18.08 -2.49
CA ALA A 10 12.21 -17.36 -2.55
C ALA A 10 11.32 -17.88 -3.70
N ASP A 11 10.93 -19.16 -3.64
CA ASP A 11 10.11 -19.83 -4.66
C ASP A 11 8.61 -19.83 -4.29
N GLY A 12 8.22 -19.07 -3.26
CA GLY A 12 6.84 -18.78 -2.93
C GLY A 12 6.27 -17.64 -3.80
N PRO A 13 4.95 -17.57 -4.02
CA PRO A 13 4.34 -16.44 -4.70
C PRO A 13 4.65 -15.14 -3.96
N ALA A 14 4.96 -14.08 -4.70
CA ALA A 14 5.30 -12.79 -4.12
C ALA A 14 4.18 -12.29 -3.18
N PRO A 15 4.51 -11.61 -2.06
CA PRO A 15 3.56 -11.28 -1.00
C PRO A 15 2.41 -10.32 -1.38
N LEU A 16 2.32 -9.90 -2.64
CA LEU A 16 1.23 -9.11 -3.22
C LEU A 16 0.79 -9.61 -4.61
N ALA A 17 1.07 -10.88 -4.95
CA ALA A 17 0.54 -11.48 -6.17
C ALA A 17 -1.00 -11.48 -6.13
N LEU A 18 -1.66 -11.05 -7.21
CA LEU A 18 -3.11 -10.93 -7.25
C LEU A 18 -3.77 -12.31 -7.30
N THR A 19 -4.41 -12.71 -6.21
CA THR A 19 -5.14 -13.98 -6.09
C THR A 19 -6.58 -13.80 -6.56
N VAL A 20 -7.25 -12.75 -6.07
CA VAL A 20 -8.63 -12.40 -6.36
C VAL A 20 -8.69 -10.95 -6.78
N VAL A 21 -9.43 -10.66 -7.85
CA VAL A 21 -9.66 -9.30 -8.34
C VAL A 21 -11.13 -9.18 -8.71
N LEU A 22 -11.83 -8.20 -8.14
CA LEU A 22 -13.26 -7.95 -8.38
C LEU A 22 -13.48 -6.45 -8.65
N ALA A 23 -13.80 -6.08 -9.89
CA ALA A 23 -14.19 -4.73 -10.23
C ALA A 23 -15.68 -4.50 -9.94
N HIS A 24 -16.01 -3.30 -9.46
CA HIS A 24 -17.39 -2.85 -9.23
C HIS A 24 -18.22 -3.84 -8.40
N LEU A 25 -17.62 -4.37 -7.34
CA LEU A 25 -18.30 -5.25 -6.40
C LEU A 25 -19.51 -4.51 -5.81
N ASP A 26 -20.71 -5.01 -6.11
CA ASP A 26 -21.98 -4.47 -5.64
C ASP A 26 -22.46 -5.22 -4.39
N VAL A 27 -22.39 -4.54 -3.25
CA VAL A 27 -22.58 -5.09 -1.91
C VAL A 27 -23.22 -4.03 -1.02
N ALA A 28 -23.92 -4.47 0.02
CA ALA A 28 -24.68 -3.56 0.88
C ALA A 28 -23.81 -2.89 1.96
N ASP A 29 -22.86 -3.63 2.52
CA ASP A 29 -22.05 -3.22 3.66
C ASP A 29 -20.66 -3.89 3.70
N SER A 30 -19.86 -3.54 4.70
CA SER A 30 -18.52 -4.09 4.88
C SER A 30 -18.52 -5.60 5.13
N GLU A 31 -19.53 -6.14 5.81
CA GLU A 31 -19.65 -7.57 6.06
C GLU A 31 -19.86 -8.37 4.77
N ASP A 32 -20.63 -7.83 3.81
CA ASP A 32 -20.81 -8.39 2.48
C ASP A 32 -19.52 -8.30 1.64
N VAL A 33 -18.74 -7.22 1.77
CA VAL A 33 -17.39 -7.13 1.17
C VAL A 33 -16.51 -8.27 1.67
N LEU A 34 -16.40 -8.42 3.00
CA LEU A 34 -15.55 -9.44 3.62
C LEU A 34 -15.96 -10.85 3.19
N ARG A 35 -17.28 -11.13 3.20
CA ARG A 35 -17.82 -12.43 2.79
C ARG A 35 -17.54 -12.74 1.33
N SER A 36 -17.69 -11.75 0.45
CA SER A 36 -17.45 -11.90 -0.98
C SER A 36 -15.99 -12.23 -1.27
N LEU A 37 -15.06 -11.47 -0.69
CA LEU A 37 -13.63 -11.69 -0.87
C LEU A 37 -13.18 -13.01 -0.24
N ALA A 38 -13.60 -13.30 1.00
CA ALA A 38 -13.25 -14.55 1.68
C ALA A 38 -13.78 -15.79 0.93
N GLY A 39 -14.99 -15.73 0.37
CA GLY A 39 -15.55 -16.81 -0.45
C GLY A 39 -14.70 -17.08 -1.70
N ARG A 40 -14.31 -16.03 -2.43
CA ARG A 40 -13.43 -16.17 -3.62
C ARG A 40 -12.06 -16.74 -3.26
N LEU A 41 -11.53 -16.35 -2.11
CA LEU A 41 -10.24 -16.85 -1.61
C LEU A 41 -10.31 -18.32 -1.19
N LEU A 42 -11.42 -18.75 -0.61
CA LEU A 42 -11.71 -20.16 -0.32
C LEU A 42 -11.80 -20.98 -1.61
N ASP A 43 -12.56 -20.49 -2.59
CA ASP A 43 -12.70 -21.16 -3.89
C ASP A 43 -11.34 -21.29 -4.62
N ALA A 44 -10.46 -20.30 -4.43
CA ALA A 44 -9.09 -20.31 -4.95
C ALA A 44 -8.12 -21.23 -4.16
N GLY A 45 -8.54 -21.79 -3.02
CA GLY A 45 -7.69 -22.60 -2.16
C GLY A 45 -6.58 -21.81 -1.45
N ALA A 46 -6.69 -20.48 -1.38
CA ALA A 46 -5.66 -19.61 -0.83
C ALA A 46 -5.72 -19.46 0.69
N VAL A 47 -6.84 -19.84 1.31
CA VAL A 47 -7.13 -19.67 2.73
C VAL A 47 -7.83 -20.90 3.31
N THR A 48 -7.79 -21.03 4.64
CA THR A 48 -8.46 -22.09 5.39
C THR A 48 -9.98 -21.88 5.46
N VAL A 49 -10.74 -22.95 5.74
CA VAL A 49 -12.21 -22.90 5.91
C VAL A 49 -12.69 -21.95 7.02
N ASP A 50 -11.84 -21.68 8.01
CA ASP A 50 -12.13 -20.79 9.13
C ASP A 50 -11.85 -19.31 8.83
N PHE A 51 -11.16 -19.01 7.72
CA PHE A 51 -10.74 -17.66 7.34
C PHE A 51 -11.90 -16.64 7.28
N PRO A 52 -13.10 -16.94 6.71
CA PRO A 52 -14.16 -15.95 6.65
C PRO A 52 -14.62 -15.47 8.03
N GLU A 53 -14.73 -16.37 9.00
CA GLU A 53 -15.17 -16.00 10.35
C GLU A 53 -14.05 -15.29 11.12
N ALA A 54 -12.81 -15.77 11.00
CA ALA A 54 -11.65 -15.13 11.60
C ALA A 54 -11.47 -13.69 11.10
N LEU A 55 -11.59 -13.47 9.79
CA LEU A 55 -11.52 -12.15 9.15
C LEU A 55 -12.57 -11.19 9.71
N ARG A 56 -13.84 -11.64 9.80
CA ARG A 56 -14.95 -10.81 10.29
C ARG A 56 -14.82 -10.49 11.78
N ALA A 57 -14.47 -11.48 12.59
CA ALA A 57 -14.24 -11.29 14.02
C ALA A 57 -13.11 -10.28 14.28
N ARG A 58 -12.04 -10.37 13.48
CA ARG A 58 -10.93 -9.43 13.53
C ARG A 58 -11.36 -8.02 13.11
N GLU A 59 -12.04 -7.85 11.97
CA GLU A 59 -12.46 -6.53 11.47
C GLU A 59 -13.38 -5.81 12.48
N ARG A 60 -14.29 -6.53 13.14
CA ARG A 60 -15.16 -5.96 14.19
C ARG A 60 -14.39 -5.44 15.39
N THR A 61 -13.26 -6.07 15.71
CA THR A 61 -12.44 -5.74 16.89
C THR A 61 -11.38 -4.70 16.56
N TYR A 62 -10.82 -4.78 15.36
CA TYR A 62 -9.73 -3.97 14.85
C TYR A 62 -10.07 -3.48 13.45
N PRO A 63 -10.87 -2.41 13.32
CA PRO A 63 -11.29 -1.89 12.03
C PRO A 63 -10.11 -1.49 11.15
N THR A 64 -10.25 -1.69 9.84
CA THR A 64 -9.17 -1.48 8.86
C THR A 64 -9.47 -0.46 7.78
N GLY A 65 -10.55 0.32 7.93
CA GLY A 65 -10.81 1.48 7.08
C GLY A 65 -9.73 2.55 7.27
N LEU A 66 -9.17 3.04 6.17
CA LEU A 66 -8.10 4.03 6.14
C LEU A 66 -8.61 5.36 5.55
N PRO A 67 -8.40 6.49 6.24
CA PRO A 67 -8.72 7.83 5.72
C PRO A 67 -7.65 8.33 4.74
N THR A 68 -7.30 7.52 3.74
CA THR A 68 -6.43 7.90 2.61
C THR A 68 -7.12 8.95 1.73
N PRO A 69 -6.39 9.67 0.82
CA PRO A 69 -6.99 10.69 -0.04
C PRO A 69 -8.24 10.22 -0.79
N VAL A 70 -8.21 8.96 -1.26
CA VAL A 70 -9.40 8.19 -1.61
C VAL A 70 -9.58 7.13 -0.53
N PRO A 71 -10.69 7.09 0.23
CA PRO A 71 -10.81 6.15 1.34
C PRO A 71 -10.73 4.68 0.91
N THR A 72 -9.90 3.92 1.62
CA THR A 72 -9.60 2.51 1.31
C THR A 72 -9.75 1.63 2.56
N ALA A 73 -9.75 0.31 2.40
CA ALA A 73 -9.64 -0.61 3.53
C ALA A 73 -8.63 -1.72 3.26
N ILE A 74 -7.99 -2.20 4.33
CA ILE A 74 -7.02 -3.30 4.30
C ILE A 74 -7.39 -4.46 5.23
N PRO A 75 -8.58 -5.05 5.10
CA PRO A 75 -9.00 -6.14 5.96
C PRO A 75 -8.04 -7.32 5.79
N HIS A 76 -7.67 -7.97 6.88
CA HIS A 76 -6.77 -9.12 6.89
C HIS A 76 -7.05 -9.98 8.12
N ALA A 77 -6.72 -11.28 8.02
CA ALA A 77 -6.78 -12.22 9.14
C ALA A 77 -5.37 -12.57 9.62
N ASP A 78 -5.29 -13.31 10.72
CA ASP A 78 -4.02 -13.82 11.23
C ASP A 78 -3.40 -14.84 10.27
N PRO A 79 -2.05 -14.95 10.21
CA PRO A 79 -1.35 -15.78 9.22
C PRO A 79 -1.73 -17.26 9.22
N GLU A 80 -2.16 -17.80 10.36
CA GLU A 80 -2.57 -19.20 10.47
C GLU A 80 -3.78 -19.59 9.61
N HIS A 81 -4.57 -18.60 9.19
CA HIS A 81 -5.71 -18.82 8.30
C HIS A 81 -5.35 -18.71 6.81
N VAL A 82 -4.12 -18.33 6.46
CA VAL A 82 -3.65 -18.11 5.09
C VAL A 82 -2.79 -19.29 4.63
N LEU A 83 -3.14 -19.89 3.50
CA LEU A 83 -2.41 -21.01 2.89
C LEU A 83 -1.45 -20.55 1.80
N THR A 84 -1.78 -19.48 1.08
CA THR A 84 -0.96 -18.92 0.00
C THR A 84 -0.90 -17.40 0.14
N PRO A 85 0.31 -16.80 0.21
CA PRO A 85 0.45 -15.35 0.29
C PRO A 85 0.01 -14.69 -1.03
N GLY A 86 -0.45 -13.45 -0.94
CA GLY A 86 -1.01 -12.74 -2.09
C GLY A 86 -1.88 -11.54 -1.71
N LEU A 87 -2.69 -11.09 -2.65
CA LEU A 87 -3.56 -9.94 -2.51
C LEU A 87 -4.93 -10.23 -3.13
N ALA A 88 -5.99 -9.97 -2.37
CA ALA A 88 -7.33 -9.82 -2.90
C ALA A 88 -7.63 -8.32 -3.08
N LEU A 89 -8.06 -7.92 -4.26
CA LEU A 89 -8.33 -6.51 -4.60
C LEU A 89 -9.76 -6.36 -5.09
N ALA A 90 -10.48 -5.35 -4.59
CA ALA A 90 -11.80 -5.02 -5.09
C ALA A 90 -12.04 -3.52 -5.17
N THR A 91 -12.65 -3.08 -6.27
CA THR A 91 -13.28 -1.76 -6.36
C THR A 91 -14.77 -1.92 -6.06
N LEU A 92 -15.34 -0.98 -5.30
CA LEU A 92 -16.74 -1.05 -4.89
C LEU A 92 -17.62 -0.21 -5.83
N ALA A 93 -18.77 -0.75 -6.21
CA ALA A 93 -19.73 -0.07 -7.10
C ALA A 93 -20.23 1.25 -6.50
N ARG A 94 -20.23 1.35 -5.17
CA ARG A 94 -20.64 2.49 -4.36
C ARG A 94 -19.76 2.59 -3.12
N PRO A 95 -19.62 3.77 -2.50
CA PRO A 95 -18.93 3.87 -1.22
C PRO A 95 -19.60 2.99 -0.16
N VAL A 96 -18.79 2.27 0.62
CA VAL A 96 -19.23 1.39 1.71
C VAL A 96 -18.57 1.84 3.01
N PRO A 97 -19.33 2.11 4.08
CA PRO A 97 -18.76 2.48 5.36
C PRO A 97 -17.94 1.33 5.98
N PHE A 98 -16.69 1.61 6.33
CA PHE A 98 -15.84 0.78 7.19
C PHE A 98 -15.52 1.52 8.47
N GLY A 99 -15.33 0.81 9.58
CA GLY A 99 -14.80 1.42 10.78
C GLY A 99 -13.41 2.00 10.52
N GLU A 100 -13.18 3.23 10.95
CA GLU A 100 -11.91 3.91 10.73
C GLU A 100 -10.85 3.37 11.71
N MET A 101 -9.75 2.89 11.15
CA MET A 101 -8.61 2.38 11.89
C MET A 101 -8.08 3.41 12.88
N GLY A 102 -7.87 2.98 14.13
CA GLY A 102 -7.34 3.84 15.19
C GLY A 102 -8.38 4.74 15.87
N THR A 103 -9.65 4.66 15.46
CA THR A 103 -10.77 5.37 16.12
C THR A 103 -11.69 4.38 16.84
N ARG A 104 -12.53 4.87 17.75
CA ARG A 104 -13.55 4.05 18.44
C ARG A 104 -14.88 4.00 17.69
N ASP A 105 -15.32 5.14 17.14
CA ASP A 105 -16.67 5.31 16.61
C ASP A 105 -16.67 6.01 15.23
N GLY A 106 -15.50 6.13 14.58
CA GLY A 106 -15.35 6.75 13.26
C GLY A 106 -15.62 5.74 12.13
N THR A 107 -16.11 6.23 11.00
CA THR A 107 -16.25 5.44 9.78
C THR A 107 -15.71 6.20 8.57
N VAL A 108 -15.14 5.47 7.62
CA VAL A 108 -14.71 5.98 6.32
C VAL A 108 -15.47 5.29 5.19
N ASP A 109 -15.86 6.07 4.18
CA ASP A 109 -16.63 5.60 3.02
C ASP A 109 -15.71 5.02 1.95
N VAL A 110 -15.39 3.73 2.09
CA VAL A 110 -14.40 3.02 1.28
C VAL A 110 -14.87 2.82 -0.15
N ARG A 111 -13.95 2.99 -1.10
CA ARG A 111 -14.16 2.71 -2.54
C ARG A 111 -13.26 1.61 -3.09
N LEU A 112 -12.12 1.37 -2.46
CA LEU A 112 -11.14 0.34 -2.83
C LEU A 112 -10.80 -0.50 -1.59
N VAL A 113 -10.84 -1.81 -1.73
CA VAL A 113 -10.48 -2.78 -0.68
C VAL A 113 -9.30 -3.59 -1.16
N ALA A 114 -8.22 -3.59 -0.39
CA ALA A 114 -7.01 -4.36 -0.66
C ALA A 114 -6.71 -5.27 0.53
N MET A 115 -7.07 -6.54 0.42
CA MET A 115 -6.97 -7.55 1.47
C MET A 115 -5.68 -8.36 1.31
N PRO A 116 -4.60 -8.03 2.05
CA PRO A 116 -3.35 -8.76 1.96
C PRO A 116 -3.47 -10.13 2.63
N LEU A 117 -2.91 -11.15 1.98
CA LEU A 117 -2.80 -12.52 2.48
C LEU A 117 -1.36 -12.75 2.90
N LEU A 118 -1.16 -12.85 4.20
CA LEU A 118 0.12 -12.63 4.84
C LEU A 118 0.52 -13.89 5.63
N THR A 119 1.61 -14.57 5.24
CA THR A 119 2.08 -15.83 5.86
C THR A 119 3.35 -15.70 6.71
N ASP A 120 4.25 -14.76 6.41
CA ASP A 120 5.51 -14.52 7.16
C ASP A 120 5.70 -13.08 7.65
N ALA A 121 5.89 -12.89 8.95
CA ALA A 121 6.01 -11.58 9.61
C ALA A 121 7.08 -10.63 9.04
N ARG A 122 8.17 -11.14 8.44
CA ARG A 122 9.21 -10.30 7.82
C ARG A 122 8.78 -9.78 6.46
N GLU A 123 8.18 -10.62 5.64
CA GLU A 123 7.67 -10.25 4.31
C GLU A 123 6.46 -9.31 4.42
N HIS A 124 5.72 -9.38 5.53
CA HIS A 124 4.57 -8.50 5.79
C HIS A 124 4.95 -7.02 5.77
N LEU A 125 6.06 -6.62 6.39
CA LEU A 125 6.37 -5.20 6.55
C LEU A 125 6.64 -4.53 5.19
N GLU A 126 7.44 -5.16 4.34
CA GLU A 126 7.75 -4.62 3.01
C GLU A 126 6.49 -4.60 2.13
N ALA A 127 5.70 -5.67 2.13
CA ALA A 127 4.44 -5.76 1.40
C ALA A 127 3.46 -4.66 1.85
N LEU A 128 3.30 -4.48 3.17
CA LEU A 128 2.44 -3.44 3.72
C LEU A 128 2.94 -2.04 3.37
N GLN A 129 4.24 -1.77 3.43
CA GLN A 129 4.79 -0.46 3.04
C GLN A 129 4.50 -0.13 1.58
N ARG A 130 4.70 -1.10 0.68
CA ARG A 130 4.38 -0.95 -0.76
C ARG A 130 2.88 -0.71 -0.98
N LEU A 131 2.04 -1.48 -0.30
CA LEU A 131 0.59 -1.31 -0.37
C LEU A 131 0.17 0.05 0.16
N MET A 132 0.69 0.49 1.31
CA MET A 132 0.38 1.82 1.88
C MET A 132 0.83 2.95 0.96
N GLY A 133 1.99 2.81 0.30
CA GLY A 133 2.45 3.76 -0.71
C GLY A 133 1.46 3.88 -1.88
N LEU A 134 0.97 2.74 -2.38
CA LEU A 134 -0.07 2.70 -3.43
C LEU A 134 -1.38 3.36 -2.97
N LEU A 135 -1.90 2.97 -1.80
CA LEU A 135 -3.20 3.46 -1.31
C LEU A 135 -3.18 4.95 -0.93
N SER A 136 -2.00 5.51 -0.66
CA SER A 136 -1.82 6.94 -0.36
C SER A 136 -1.66 7.80 -1.62
N ASP A 137 -1.41 7.20 -2.78
CA ASP A 137 -1.33 7.89 -4.07
C ASP A 137 -2.73 7.99 -4.69
N GLU A 138 -3.33 9.18 -4.59
CA GLU A 138 -4.66 9.47 -5.13
C GLU A 138 -4.78 9.12 -6.61
N ALA A 139 -3.79 9.49 -7.44
CA ALA A 139 -3.84 9.24 -8.87
C ALA A 139 -3.73 7.74 -9.19
N ALA A 140 -3.03 6.97 -8.34
CA ALA A 140 -3.00 5.53 -8.46
C ALA A 140 -4.30 4.86 -8.05
N VAL A 141 -4.91 5.28 -6.93
CA VAL A 141 -6.20 4.71 -6.52
C VAL A 141 -7.30 5.07 -7.51
N GLN A 142 -7.33 6.30 -8.04
CA GLN A 142 -8.31 6.70 -9.07
C GLN A 142 -8.17 5.85 -10.34
N ASP A 143 -6.94 5.59 -10.79
CA ASP A 143 -6.73 4.70 -11.94
C ASP A 143 -7.23 3.27 -11.70
N LEU A 144 -7.13 2.75 -10.48
CA LEU A 144 -7.74 1.45 -10.15
C LEU A 144 -9.27 1.53 -10.16
N LEU A 145 -9.85 2.62 -9.64
CA LEU A 145 -11.30 2.83 -9.61
C LEU A 145 -11.92 3.03 -11.00
N ASP A 146 -11.15 3.54 -11.96
CA ASP A 146 -11.53 3.72 -13.36
C ASP A 146 -11.53 2.40 -14.17
N ALA A 147 -11.14 1.28 -13.56
CA ALA A 147 -11.22 -0.03 -14.19
C ALA A 147 -12.68 -0.50 -14.31
N THR A 148 -13.11 -0.88 -15.52
CA THR A 148 -14.51 -1.24 -15.80
C THR A 148 -14.85 -2.71 -15.56
N ASP A 149 -13.84 -3.56 -15.42
CA ASP A 149 -13.98 -5.01 -15.24
C ASP A 149 -12.76 -5.61 -14.52
N ASP A 150 -12.88 -6.88 -14.10
CA ASP A 150 -11.87 -7.61 -13.33
C ASP A 150 -10.52 -7.70 -14.05
N GLN A 151 -10.55 -7.82 -15.39
CA GLN A 151 -9.32 -7.94 -16.18
C GLN A 151 -8.57 -6.60 -16.20
N GLN A 152 -9.27 -5.51 -16.49
CA GLN A 152 -8.68 -4.18 -16.50
C GLN A 152 -8.17 -3.79 -15.11
N LEU A 153 -8.91 -4.12 -14.05
CA LEU A 153 -8.47 -3.87 -12.67
C LEU A 153 -7.18 -4.64 -12.37
N ARG A 154 -7.10 -5.91 -12.79
CA ARG A 154 -5.90 -6.73 -12.62
C ARG A 154 -4.69 -6.12 -13.34
N GLU A 155 -4.83 -5.82 -14.63
CA GLU A 155 -3.75 -5.25 -15.44
C GLU A 155 -3.22 -3.94 -14.85
N ARG A 156 -4.12 -3.03 -14.45
CA ARG A 156 -3.75 -1.77 -13.81
C ARG A 156 -3.07 -2.01 -12.46
N ALA A 157 -3.62 -2.88 -11.62
CA ALA A 157 -3.05 -3.23 -10.32
C ALA A 157 -1.64 -3.81 -10.43
N GLU A 158 -1.38 -4.71 -11.39
CA GLU A 158 -0.06 -5.29 -11.63
C GLU A 158 0.98 -4.20 -11.96
N VAL A 159 0.63 -3.26 -12.84
CA VAL A 159 1.50 -2.12 -13.19
C VAL A 159 1.78 -1.26 -11.96
N ARG A 160 0.75 -0.93 -11.17
CA ARG A 160 0.91 -0.07 -9.99
C ARG A 160 1.71 -0.73 -8.88
N LEU A 161 1.47 -2.01 -8.61
CA LEU A 161 2.20 -2.78 -7.59
C LEU A 161 3.67 -2.99 -7.96
N ALA A 162 3.98 -3.10 -9.25
CA ALA A 162 5.36 -3.13 -9.75
C ALA A 162 6.06 -1.77 -9.60
N ALA A 163 5.36 -0.66 -9.89
CA ALA A 163 5.90 0.70 -9.76
C ALA A 163 6.12 1.11 -8.29
N ALA A 164 5.25 0.66 -7.38
CA ALA A 164 5.38 0.90 -5.94
C ALA A 164 6.57 0.16 -5.28
N ALA A 165 7.25 -0.73 -6.01
CA ALA A 165 8.28 -1.60 -5.46
C ALA A 165 9.64 -0.94 -5.16
N LEU A 166 9.84 0.37 -5.41
CA LEU A 166 11.13 1.03 -5.14
C LEU A 166 10.99 2.54 -4.89
N PRO A 167 11.57 3.11 -3.80
CA PRO A 167 12.34 4.33 -3.94
C PRO A 167 13.64 3.97 -4.66
N ARG A 168 13.90 4.56 -5.84
CA ARG A 168 15.31 4.57 -6.31
C ARG A 168 16.09 5.34 -5.25
N ALA A 169 17.14 4.69 -4.72
CA ALA A 169 18.15 5.37 -3.92
C ALA A 169 18.47 6.70 -4.59
N ALA A 170 18.34 7.80 -3.84
CA ALA A 170 18.74 9.11 -4.31
C ALA A 170 20.19 8.98 -4.80
N SER A 171 20.36 9.03 -6.12
CA SER A 171 21.69 9.21 -6.70
C SER A 171 22.15 10.57 -6.20
N GLY A 172 22.98 10.53 -5.18
CA GLY A 172 23.66 11.71 -4.67
C GLY A 172 24.42 12.32 -5.84
N ARG A 173 23.87 13.41 -6.39
CA ARG A 173 24.67 14.34 -7.17
C ARG A 173 25.67 14.96 -6.21
N ARG A 174 26.85 14.33 -6.10
CA ARG A 174 28.06 15.07 -5.78
C ARG A 174 28.43 15.82 -7.04
N ASP A 175 27.87 17.01 -7.19
CA ASP A 175 28.31 17.99 -8.16
C ASP A 175 29.65 18.53 -7.66
N ALA A 176 30.72 17.80 -7.97
CA ALA A 176 32.09 18.29 -7.87
C ALA A 176 32.35 19.28 -9.02
N ARG A 177 32.07 20.55 -8.77
CA ARG A 177 32.60 21.74 -9.46
C ARG A 177 32.60 22.83 -8.39
N GLY A 178 33.67 23.53 -8.04
CA GLY A 178 34.92 23.84 -8.68
C GLY A 178 35.43 25.03 -7.87
N LEU A 179 36.63 24.91 -7.30
CA LEU A 179 37.30 25.99 -6.59
C LEU A 179 37.88 26.97 -7.62
N ALA A 180 37.34 28.17 -7.65
CA ALA A 180 37.88 29.46 -8.10
C ALA A 180 36.66 30.39 -8.20
N GLU A 181 36.62 31.64 -7.75
CA GLU A 181 37.60 32.70 -7.84
C GLU A 181 37.42 33.67 -6.65
N THR A 182 38.54 34.20 -6.16
CA THR A 182 38.59 35.33 -5.25
C THR A 182 38.41 36.61 -6.04
N ASP A 183 37.35 37.38 -5.77
CA ASP A 183 37.27 38.79 -6.17
C ASP A 183 36.83 39.64 -4.97
N GLY A 184 37.80 40.39 -4.46
CA GLY A 184 37.61 41.44 -3.46
C GLY A 184 38.39 42.67 -3.93
N ALA A 185 37.85 43.34 -4.94
CA ALA A 185 38.39 44.56 -5.50
C ALA A 185 38.19 45.76 -4.57
N GLY A 186 39.16 46.68 -4.61
CA GLY A 186 38.86 48.10 -4.65
C GLY A 186 38.94 48.85 -3.33
N GLY A 187 40.16 49.20 -2.93
CA GLY A 187 40.38 50.40 -2.12
C GLY A 187 40.09 51.66 -2.95
N ALA A 188 39.43 52.63 -2.34
CA ALA A 188 39.53 54.04 -2.71
C ALA A 188 39.26 54.87 -1.45
N ASP A 189 40.35 55.43 -0.92
CA ASP A 189 40.37 56.52 0.04
C ASP A 189 39.61 57.73 -0.52
N GLY A 190 38.72 58.29 0.29
CA GLY A 190 37.98 59.52 0.03
C GLY A 190 37.93 60.35 1.30
N THR A 191 38.81 61.35 1.36
CA THR A 191 39.08 62.31 2.42
C THR A 191 37.93 63.28 2.71
N SER A 192 37.82 63.69 3.99
CA SER A 192 37.42 65.01 4.54
C SER A 192 36.06 65.60 4.13
N GLY A 193 35.23 66.20 4.99
CA GLY A 193 35.35 66.64 6.37
C GLY A 193 34.21 67.63 6.71
N THR A 194 33.87 67.69 8.01
CA THR A 194 33.45 68.84 8.86
C THR A 194 32.24 69.73 8.52
N GLY A 195 31.49 70.06 9.59
CA GLY A 195 30.52 71.16 9.68
C GLY A 195 29.38 70.77 10.64
N ALA A 196 29.33 71.06 11.94
CA ALA A 196 29.50 72.33 12.67
C ALA A 196 30.50 73.36 12.17
#